data_AF-A0A971NUI8-F1
#
_entry.id   AF-A0A971NUI8-F1
#
_cell.length_a   1.000
_cell.length_b   1.000
_cell.length_c   1.000
_cell.angle_alpha   90.00
_cell.angle_beta   90.00
_cell.angle_gamma   90.00
#
_symmetry.space_group_name_H-M   'P 1'
#
loop_
_entity.id
_entity.type
_entity.pdbx_description
1 polymer ?
#
loop_
_entity_poly.entity_id
_entity_poly.type
_entity_poly.pdbx_seq_one_letter_code
_entity_poly.pdbx_strand_id
1 'polypeptide(L)'
;MAPRKLISLIMIAVGFILAAVGCLPNTVTVSEDPVNQATRQAAATAQAVTNQLQEEAFALEEALDVEFSDHYTGMKVETYPSVRVIVYLTKATKQDLAKFVTDPKLLEAIEVREEAITREALREIREAFKAEMDRADVTYTTALVMEPATLEVYVTNIPEAEAKLKAANVPVPEIVRFVEKETLPTDG
;
A
#
# COMPACT_ATOMS: atom_id res chain seq x y z
N MET A 1 32.92 -73.19 6.06
CA MET A 1 33.49 -71.97 5.44
C MET A 1 32.38 -71.25 4.72
N ALA A 2 31.94 -70.16 5.33
CA ALA A 2 31.41 -68.96 4.70
C ALA A 2 30.16 -69.05 3.76
N PRO A 3 29.41 -67.96 3.63
CA PRO A 3 29.09 -67.03 4.71
C PRO A 3 27.78 -66.23 4.49
N ARG A 4 27.36 -65.54 5.56
CA ARG A 4 26.90 -64.13 5.55
C ARG A 4 25.67 -63.69 4.75
N LYS A 5 25.23 -64.38 3.70
CA LYS A 5 24.14 -63.90 2.82
C LYS A 5 22.75 -64.03 3.44
N LEU A 6 22.52 -65.05 4.27
CA LEU A 6 21.21 -65.29 4.89
C LEU A 6 20.96 -64.35 6.09
N ILE A 7 22.00 -64.01 6.85
CA ILE A 7 21.89 -63.15 8.04
C ILE A 7 21.70 -61.68 7.64
N SER A 8 22.33 -61.22 6.55
CA SER A 8 22.06 -59.88 6.01
C SER A 8 20.64 -59.71 5.49
N LEU A 9 20.01 -60.77 4.95
CA LEU A 9 18.65 -60.66 4.41
C LEU A 9 17.59 -60.51 5.52
N ILE A 10 17.80 -61.16 6.67
CA ILE A 10 16.89 -61.10 7.82
C ILE A 10 17.03 -59.76 8.56
N MET A 11 18.24 -59.21 8.68
CA MET A 11 18.47 -57.89 9.28
C MET A 11 17.83 -56.73 8.49
N ILE A 12 17.79 -56.82 7.15
CA ILE A 12 17.15 -55.80 6.31
C ILE A 12 15.61 -55.89 6.40
N ALA A 13 15.05 -57.10 6.53
CA ALA A 13 13.61 -57.28 6.67
C ALA A 13 13.07 -56.77 8.03
N VAL A 14 13.84 -56.90 9.12
CA VAL A 14 13.44 -56.38 10.44
C VAL A 14 13.58 -54.86 10.51
N GLY A 15 14.54 -54.26 9.80
CA GLY A 15 14.69 -52.80 9.72
C GLY A 15 13.54 -52.09 8.99
N PHE A 16 12.94 -52.73 7.99
CA PHE A 16 11.80 -52.15 7.24
C PHE A 16 10.48 -52.19 8.02
N ILE A 17 10.31 -53.12 8.96
CA ILE A 17 9.07 -53.23 9.76
C ILE A 17 9.06 -52.19 10.90
N LEU A 18 10.22 -51.82 11.47
CA LEU A 18 10.26 -50.78 12.51
C LEU A 18 10.12 -49.34 11.97
N ALA A 19 10.43 -49.09 10.70
CA ALA A 19 10.22 -47.77 10.08
C ALA A 19 8.73 -47.47 9.78
N ALA A 20 7.88 -48.49 9.70
CA ALA A 20 6.46 -48.34 9.38
C ALA A 20 5.58 -47.95 10.58
N VAL A 21 6.09 -48.04 11.82
CA VAL A 21 5.32 -47.66 13.03
C VAL A 21 5.50 -46.17 13.38
N GLY A 22 6.51 -45.49 12.80
CA GLY A 22 6.76 -44.06 13.01
C GLY A 22 5.96 -43.10 12.11
N CYS A 23 5.13 -43.63 11.20
CA CYS A 23 4.27 -42.85 10.30
C CYS A 23 2.80 -43.20 10.49
N LEU A 24 2.36 -43.39 11.73
CA LEU A 24 0.97 -43.12 12.02
C LEU A 24 0.82 -41.59 11.96
N PRO A 25 0.01 -41.03 11.04
CA PRO A 25 -0.35 -39.64 11.16
C PRO A 25 -1.00 -39.50 12.53
N ASN A 26 -0.34 -38.76 13.43
CA ASN A 26 -1.06 -38.16 14.54
C ASN A 26 -2.07 -37.24 13.88
N THR A 27 -3.26 -37.75 13.60
CA THR A 27 -4.45 -36.92 13.46
C THR A 27 -4.64 -36.29 14.82
N VAL A 28 -3.90 -35.21 15.07
CA VAL A 28 -4.41 -34.13 15.87
C VAL A 28 -5.68 -33.74 15.13
N THR A 29 -6.79 -34.30 15.57
CA THR A 29 -8.09 -33.68 15.34
C THR A 29 -7.99 -32.33 16.01
N VAL A 30 -7.47 -31.36 15.27
CA VAL A 30 -7.87 -29.98 15.45
C VAL A 30 -9.37 -30.07 15.30
N SER A 31 -10.07 -30.03 16.43
CA SER A 31 -11.49 -29.72 16.44
C SER A 31 -11.57 -28.32 15.89
N GLU A 32 -11.61 -28.20 14.55
CA GLU A 32 -12.13 -27.02 13.90
C GLU A 32 -13.55 -26.93 14.43
N ASP A 33 -13.78 -26.06 15.40
CA ASP A 33 -15.14 -25.67 15.75
C ASP A 33 -15.83 -25.30 14.44
N PRO A 34 -16.89 -26.03 14.03
CA PRO A 34 -17.48 -25.81 12.74
C PRO A 34 -18.00 -24.37 12.74
N VAL A 35 -17.38 -23.51 11.93
CA VAL A 35 -17.81 -22.11 11.76
C VAL A 35 -19.29 -22.16 11.40
N ASN A 36 -20.13 -21.81 12.37
CA ASN A 36 -21.57 -22.00 12.23
C ASN A 36 -22.07 -21.09 11.09
N GLN A 37 -23.22 -21.42 10.50
CA GLN A 37 -23.76 -20.68 9.37
C GLN A 37 -23.93 -19.18 9.68
N ALA A 38 -24.28 -18.85 10.93
CA ALA A 38 -24.42 -17.45 11.37
C ALA A 38 -23.07 -16.71 11.36
N THR A 39 -21.97 -17.33 11.80
CA THR A 39 -20.63 -16.74 11.76
C THR A 39 -20.19 -16.49 10.32
N ARG A 40 -20.46 -17.41 9.40
CA ARG A 40 -20.18 -17.22 7.97
C ARG A 40 -21.00 -16.08 7.36
N GLN A 41 -22.29 -15.98 7.70
CA GLN A 41 -23.15 -14.90 7.24
C GLN A 41 -22.72 -13.54 7.80
N ALA A 42 -22.32 -13.48 9.08
CA ALA A 42 -21.82 -12.27 9.70
C ALA A 42 -20.52 -11.80 9.04
N ALA A 43 -19.58 -12.71 8.77
CA ALA A 43 -18.34 -12.39 8.05
C ALA A 43 -18.61 -11.91 6.61
N ALA A 44 -19.51 -12.57 5.88
CA ALA A 44 -19.90 -12.15 4.53
C ALA A 44 -20.55 -10.76 4.52
N THR A 45 -21.40 -10.48 5.51
CA THR A 45 -22.03 -9.16 5.66
C THR A 45 -20.99 -8.09 5.98
N ALA A 46 -20.05 -8.36 6.89
CA ALA A 46 -18.97 -7.44 7.23
C ALA A 46 -18.09 -7.14 6.00
N GLN A 47 -17.75 -8.16 5.21
CA GLN A 47 -17.00 -7.97 3.96
C GLN A 47 -17.78 -7.15 2.94
N ALA A 48 -19.09 -7.38 2.80
CA ALA A 48 -19.93 -6.58 1.90
C ALA A 48 -19.96 -5.11 2.30
N VAL A 49 -20.06 -4.82 3.60
CA VAL A 49 -19.97 -3.44 4.12
C VAL A 49 -18.60 -2.83 3.84
N THR A 50 -17.51 -3.57 4.05
CA THR A 50 -16.16 -3.10 3.71
C THR A 50 -16.04 -2.75 2.23
N ASN A 51 -16.52 -3.62 1.34
CA ASN A 51 -16.47 -3.39 -0.10
C ASN A 51 -17.26 -2.14 -0.51
N GLN A 52 -18.46 -1.97 0.06
CA GLN A 52 -19.29 -0.79 -0.19
C GLN A 52 -18.56 0.49 0.24
N LEU A 53 -18.00 0.52 1.45
CA LEU A 53 -17.28 1.71 1.94
C LEU A 53 -16.02 2.02 1.12
N GLN A 54 -15.35 1.01 0.56
CA GLN A 54 -14.22 1.22 -0.34
C GLN A 54 -14.66 1.84 -1.68
N GLU A 55 -15.76 1.37 -2.26
CA GLU A 55 -16.33 1.92 -3.49
C GLU A 55 -16.77 3.38 -3.29
N GLU A 56 -17.43 3.67 -2.18
CA GLU A 56 -17.84 5.04 -1.85
C GLU A 56 -16.64 5.95 -1.54
N ALA A 57 -15.60 5.41 -0.88
CA ALA A 57 -14.36 6.16 -0.68
C ALA A 57 -13.71 6.50 -2.01
N PHE A 58 -13.66 5.58 -2.97
CA PHE A 58 -13.14 5.85 -4.31
C PHE A 58 -13.91 6.98 -5.01
N ALA A 59 -15.25 6.93 -4.99
CA ALA A 59 -16.09 7.98 -5.54
C ALA A 59 -15.89 9.33 -4.82
N LEU A 60 -15.67 9.31 -3.50
CA LEU A 60 -15.33 10.49 -2.72
C LEU A 60 -14.00 11.10 -3.17
N GLU A 61 -12.94 10.31 -3.38
CA GLU A 61 -11.66 10.85 -3.86
C GLU A 61 -11.80 11.53 -5.23
N GLU A 62 -12.54 10.92 -6.16
CA GLU A 62 -12.81 11.55 -7.47
C GLU A 62 -13.55 12.88 -7.31
N ALA A 63 -14.59 12.93 -6.48
CA ALA A 63 -15.35 14.15 -6.23
C ALA A 63 -14.49 15.24 -5.57
N LEU A 64 -13.64 14.88 -4.60
CA LEU A 64 -12.78 15.84 -3.91
C LEU A 64 -11.69 16.39 -4.84
N ASP A 65 -11.13 15.56 -5.72
CA ASP A 65 -10.10 15.99 -6.67
C ASP A 65 -10.63 16.98 -7.71
N VAL A 66 -11.92 16.89 -8.06
CA VAL A 66 -12.56 17.73 -9.08
C VAL A 66 -13.27 18.95 -8.48
N GLU A 67 -14.04 18.76 -7.42
CA GLU A 67 -14.98 19.77 -6.89
C GLU A 67 -14.49 20.45 -5.61
N PHE A 68 -13.37 19.99 -5.04
CA PHE A 68 -12.80 20.50 -3.79
C PHE A 68 -11.27 20.64 -3.87
N SER A 69 -10.73 20.85 -5.07
CA SER A 69 -9.28 20.85 -5.37
C SER A 69 -8.49 21.92 -4.63
N ASP A 70 -9.14 23.04 -4.30
CA ASP A 70 -8.59 24.17 -3.54
C ASP A 70 -8.35 23.85 -2.05
N HIS A 71 -8.86 22.69 -1.60
CA HIS A 71 -8.69 22.18 -0.24
C HIS A 71 -8.12 20.77 -0.21
N TYR A 72 -8.36 19.95 -1.23
CA TYR A 72 -8.01 18.54 -1.23
C TYR A 72 -6.51 18.33 -1.46
N THR A 73 -5.87 17.57 -0.57
CA THR A 73 -4.48 17.15 -0.70
C THR A 73 -4.38 15.69 -1.11
N GLY A 74 -5.17 14.82 -0.49
CA GLY A 74 -5.22 13.41 -0.86
C GLY A 74 -6.05 12.56 0.07
N MET A 75 -6.09 11.25 -0.20
CA MET A 75 -6.85 10.31 0.60
C MET A 75 -6.10 8.98 0.73
N LYS A 76 -6.33 8.29 1.86
CA LYS A 76 -5.85 6.94 2.12
C LYS A 76 -6.98 6.11 2.73
N VAL A 77 -7.20 4.92 2.19
CA VAL A 77 -8.17 3.96 2.74
C VAL A 77 -7.42 2.85 3.44
N GLU A 78 -7.74 2.63 4.72
CA GLU A 78 -7.22 1.53 5.54
C GLU A 78 -8.38 0.60 5.91
N THR A 79 -8.19 -0.71 5.84
CA THR A 79 -9.26 -1.69 6.04
C THR A 79 -9.13 -2.53 7.30
N TYR A 80 -8.00 -2.46 8.00
CA TYR A 80 -7.74 -3.25 9.20
C TYR A 80 -7.39 -2.35 10.40
N PRO A 81 -7.98 -2.60 11.59
CA PRO A 81 -8.97 -3.64 11.93
C PRO A 81 -10.42 -3.33 11.46
N SER A 82 -10.67 -2.11 10.99
CA SER A 82 -11.93 -1.66 10.40
C SER A 82 -11.64 -0.65 9.29
N VAL A 83 -12.63 -0.36 8.44
CA VAL A 83 -12.48 0.67 7.41
C VAL A 83 -12.28 2.04 8.06
N ARG A 84 -11.22 2.72 7.65
CA ARG A 84 -10.88 4.10 8.01
C ARG A 84 -10.46 4.83 6.75
N VAL A 85 -11.04 5.99 6.51
CA VAL A 85 -10.73 6.83 5.35
C VAL A 85 -10.05 8.10 5.85
N ILE A 86 -8.74 8.21 5.64
CA ILE A 86 -7.97 9.39 6.03
C ILE A 86 -8.00 10.37 4.85
N VAL A 87 -8.59 11.54 5.05
CA VAL A 87 -8.66 12.61 4.05
C VAL A 87 -7.73 13.74 4.49
N TYR A 88 -6.76 14.07 3.64
CA TYR A 88 -5.82 15.15 3.84
C TYR A 88 -6.35 16.42 3.19
N LEU A 89 -6.52 17.47 3.99
CA LEU A 89 -7.11 18.74 3.58
C LEU A 89 -6.23 19.92 3.98
N THR A 90 -6.28 20.99 3.19
CA THR A 90 -5.76 22.31 3.55
C THR A 90 -6.92 23.23 3.93
N LYS A 91 -6.90 23.78 5.15
CA LYS A 91 -7.88 24.78 5.63
C LYS A 91 -9.36 24.37 5.52
N ALA A 92 -9.65 23.08 5.54
CA ALA A 92 -11.01 22.54 5.53
C ALA A 92 -11.17 21.47 6.61
N THR A 93 -12.42 21.15 6.93
CA THR A 93 -12.78 20.29 8.05
C THR A 93 -13.64 19.12 7.59
N LYS A 94 -13.86 18.16 8.50
CA LYS A 94 -14.78 17.04 8.26
C LYS A 94 -16.21 17.49 7.94
N GLN A 95 -16.64 18.65 8.40
CA GLN A 95 -17.99 19.16 8.12
C GLN A 95 -18.14 19.57 6.65
N ASP A 96 -17.07 20.10 6.05
CA ASP A 96 -17.06 20.51 4.65
C ASP A 96 -17.19 19.32 3.68
N LEU A 97 -16.84 18.12 4.16
CA LEU A 97 -16.96 16.87 3.42
C LEU A 97 -18.40 16.33 3.36
N ALA A 98 -19.29 16.77 4.25
CA ALA A 98 -20.63 16.18 4.39
C ALA A 98 -21.46 16.24 3.10
N LYS A 99 -21.24 17.26 2.25
CA LYS A 99 -21.93 17.41 0.96
C LYS A 99 -21.46 16.43 -0.12
N PHE A 100 -20.30 15.81 0.05
CA PHE A 100 -19.72 14.84 -0.88
C PHE A 100 -19.99 13.39 -0.47
N VAL A 101 -20.47 13.18 0.76
CA VAL A 101 -20.67 11.84 1.33
C VAL A 101 -22.15 11.47 1.29
N THR A 102 -22.45 10.34 0.63
CA THR A 102 -23.84 9.84 0.51
C THR A 102 -24.22 8.91 1.66
N ASP A 103 -23.36 7.96 2.05
CA ASP A 103 -23.61 7.08 3.21
C ASP A 103 -23.09 7.73 4.51
N PRO A 104 -23.95 7.95 5.52
CA PRO A 104 -23.51 8.44 6.83
C PRO A 104 -22.40 7.61 7.47
N LYS A 105 -22.33 6.30 7.21
CA LYS A 105 -21.26 5.42 7.73
C LYS A 105 -19.89 5.75 7.18
N LEU A 106 -19.81 6.19 5.91
CA LEU A 106 -18.55 6.68 5.36
C LEU A 106 -18.13 7.94 6.09
N LEU A 107 -19.06 8.87 6.35
CA LEU A 107 -18.75 10.08 7.10
C LEU A 107 -18.24 9.74 8.50
N GLU A 108 -18.81 8.75 9.18
CA GLU A 108 -18.30 8.26 10.46
C GLU A 108 -16.86 7.71 10.36
N ALA A 109 -16.56 6.95 9.30
CA ALA A 109 -15.25 6.34 9.04
C ALA A 109 -14.15 7.33 8.60
N ILE A 110 -14.52 8.57 8.24
CA ILE A 110 -13.57 9.59 7.81
C ILE A 110 -12.77 10.17 8.98
N GLU A 111 -11.45 10.17 8.87
CA GLU A 111 -10.50 10.94 9.68
C GLU A 111 -9.96 12.07 8.81
N VAL A 112 -10.03 13.33 9.27
CA VAL A 112 -9.45 14.46 8.53
C VAL A 112 -8.09 14.81 9.14
N ARG A 113 -7.08 14.94 8.28
CA ARG A 113 -5.74 15.44 8.64
C ARG A 113 -5.45 16.72 7.88
N GLU A 114 -4.80 17.66 8.55
CA GLU A 114 -4.42 18.93 7.95
C GLU A 114 -3.07 18.81 7.24
N GLU A 115 -2.98 19.34 6.03
CA GLU A 115 -1.75 19.46 5.24
C GLU A 115 -1.53 20.90 4.77
N ALA A 116 -0.27 21.25 4.56
CA ALA A 116 0.14 22.62 4.24
C ALA A 116 -0.15 23.05 2.79
N ILE A 117 -0.30 22.09 1.88
CA ILE A 117 -0.43 22.31 0.44
C ILE A 117 -1.48 21.38 -0.17
N THR A 118 -2.20 21.87 -1.18
CA THR A 118 -3.21 21.11 -1.91
C THR A 118 -2.57 20.19 -2.95
N ARG A 119 -3.32 19.19 -3.42
CA ARG A 119 -2.89 18.29 -4.49
C ARG A 119 -2.66 19.03 -5.80
N GLU A 120 -3.53 19.98 -6.10
CA GLU A 120 -3.44 20.83 -7.29
C GLU A 120 -2.13 21.62 -7.29
N ALA A 121 -1.81 22.32 -6.20
CA ALA A 121 -0.56 23.06 -6.08
C ALA A 121 0.67 22.14 -6.13
N LEU A 122 0.60 20.93 -5.55
CA LEU A 122 1.65 19.92 -5.70
C LEU A 122 1.86 19.48 -7.15
N ARG A 123 0.79 19.30 -7.93
CA ARG A 123 0.87 18.96 -9.36
C ARG A 123 1.50 20.11 -10.15
N GLU A 124 1.15 21.35 -9.87
CA GLU A 124 1.77 22.52 -10.51
C GLU A 124 3.27 22.58 -10.25
N ILE A 125 3.69 22.42 -8.99
CA ILE A 125 5.12 22.38 -8.64
C ILE A 125 5.82 21.22 -9.34
N ARG A 126 5.18 20.04 -9.40
CA ARG A 126 5.72 18.88 -10.09
C ARG A 126 5.95 19.15 -11.56
N GLU A 127 4.96 19.63 -12.30
CA GLU A 127 5.13 19.85 -13.74
C GLU A 127 6.14 20.97 -14.02
N ALA A 128 6.18 22.02 -13.19
CA ALA A 128 7.21 23.06 -13.31
C ALA A 128 8.62 22.50 -13.04
N PHE A 129 8.79 21.70 -11.99
CA PHE A 129 10.10 21.12 -11.64
C PHE A 129 10.55 20.07 -12.65
N LYS A 130 9.62 19.28 -13.20
CA LYS A 130 9.87 18.34 -14.31
C LYS A 130 10.49 19.06 -15.51
N ALA A 131 9.90 20.17 -15.94
CA ALA A 131 10.44 20.95 -17.06
C ALA A 131 11.87 21.46 -16.78
N GLU A 132 12.17 21.87 -15.55
CA GLU A 132 13.52 22.27 -15.16
C GLU A 132 14.52 21.09 -15.11
N MET A 133 14.06 19.91 -14.65
CA MET A 133 14.87 18.68 -14.66
C MET A 133 15.16 18.19 -16.08
N ASP A 134 14.18 18.27 -16.98
CA ASP A 134 14.34 17.96 -18.41
C ASP A 134 15.37 18.90 -19.05
N ARG A 135 15.29 20.19 -18.75
CA ARG A 135 16.27 21.20 -19.21
C ARG A 135 17.68 20.91 -18.68
N ALA A 136 17.79 20.31 -17.50
CA ALA A 136 19.04 19.93 -16.87
C ALA A 136 19.55 18.53 -17.27
N ASP A 137 18.86 17.82 -18.17
CA ASP A 137 19.19 16.46 -18.61
C ASP A 137 19.28 15.45 -17.46
N VAL A 138 18.37 15.61 -16.48
CA VAL A 138 18.22 14.67 -15.36
C VAL A 138 17.24 13.57 -15.77
N THR A 139 17.64 12.30 -15.57
CA THR A 139 16.72 11.17 -15.73
C THR A 139 15.99 10.93 -14.41
N TYR A 140 14.66 11.02 -14.42
CA TYR A 140 13.86 10.91 -13.22
C TYR A 140 12.49 10.24 -13.48
N THR A 141 11.82 9.88 -12.39
CA THR A 141 10.35 9.72 -12.34
C THR A 141 9.84 10.38 -11.06
N THR A 142 8.56 10.71 -10.97
CA THR A 142 8.01 11.49 -9.86
C THR A 142 6.79 10.83 -9.22
N ALA A 143 6.61 11.03 -7.92
CA ALA A 143 5.36 10.71 -7.24
C ALA A 143 4.95 11.83 -6.29
N LEU A 144 3.65 11.96 -6.07
CA LEU A 144 3.11 12.83 -5.03
C LEU A 144 2.82 11.97 -3.81
N VAL A 145 3.41 12.33 -2.68
CA VAL A 145 3.15 11.70 -1.38
C VAL A 145 2.28 12.64 -0.57
N MET A 146 1.26 12.11 0.10
CA MET A 146 0.21 12.90 0.75
C MET A 146 0.49 13.21 2.22
N GLU A 147 1.40 12.47 2.87
CA GLU A 147 1.71 12.60 4.30
C GLU A 147 3.23 12.45 4.58
N PRO A 148 3.95 13.53 4.93
CA PRO A 148 3.54 14.91 4.64
C PRO A 148 3.44 15.13 3.13
N ALA A 149 2.62 16.09 2.72
CA ALA A 149 2.45 16.49 1.33
C ALA A 149 3.80 16.88 0.68
N THR A 150 4.35 16.00 -0.16
CA THR A 150 5.73 16.08 -0.70
C THR A 150 5.75 15.62 -2.16
N LEU A 151 6.60 16.25 -2.97
CA LEU A 151 6.98 15.75 -4.30
C LEU A 151 8.21 14.85 -4.17
N GLU A 152 8.05 13.55 -4.37
CA GLU A 152 9.18 12.63 -4.48
C GLU A 152 9.71 12.60 -5.91
N VAL A 153 11.02 12.75 -6.04
CA VAL A 153 11.75 12.65 -7.31
C VAL A 153 12.68 11.46 -7.22
N TYR A 154 12.35 10.42 -7.96
CA TYR A 154 13.15 9.21 -8.03
C TYR A 154 14.24 9.35 -9.10
N VAL A 155 15.48 9.08 -8.72
CA VAL A 155 16.66 9.12 -9.60
C VAL A 155 17.52 7.89 -9.36
N THR A 156 18.41 7.57 -10.30
CA THR A 156 19.34 6.44 -10.15
C THR A 156 20.61 6.80 -9.37
N ASN A 157 20.94 8.10 -9.31
CA ASN A 157 22.10 8.63 -8.60
C ASN A 157 21.81 10.07 -8.14
N ILE A 158 21.62 10.25 -6.83
CA ILE A 158 21.31 11.58 -6.28
C ILE A 158 22.44 12.59 -6.52
N PRO A 159 23.73 12.27 -6.22
CA PRO A 159 24.83 13.20 -6.48
C PRO A 159 24.93 13.70 -7.93
N GLU A 160 24.68 12.83 -8.90
CA GLU A 160 24.68 13.20 -10.32
C GLU A 160 23.53 14.16 -10.65
N ALA A 161 22.31 13.84 -10.19
CA ALA A 161 21.13 14.68 -10.41
C ALA A 161 21.32 16.08 -9.81
N GLU A 162 21.79 16.16 -8.57
CA GLU A 162 22.07 17.43 -7.90
C GLU A 162 23.16 18.24 -8.63
N ALA A 163 24.21 17.57 -9.13
CA ALA A 163 25.26 18.23 -9.90
C ALA A 163 24.72 18.83 -11.20
N LYS A 164 23.85 18.11 -11.92
CA LYS A 164 23.18 18.57 -13.14
C LYS A 164 22.27 19.77 -12.88
N LEU A 165 21.42 19.70 -11.84
CA LEU A 165 20.54 20.80 -11.45
C LEU A 165 21.33 22.04 -11.06
N LYS A 166 22.40 21.87 -10.28
CA LYS A 166 23.30 22.95 -9.90
C LYS A 166 23.99 23.58 -11.11
N ALA A 167 24.48 22.77 -12.05
CA ALA A 167 25.10 23.28 -13.28
C ALA A 167 24.09 24.05 -14.16
N ALA A 168 22.83 23.65 -14.14
CA ALA A 168 21.73 24.29 -14.86
C ALA A 168 21.11 25.49 -14.10
N ASN A 169 21.62 25.84 -12.92
CA ASN A 169 21.06 26.84 -11.99
C ASN A 169 19.56 26.61 -11.67
N VAL A 170 19.14 25.34 -11.57
CA VAL A 170 17.78 24.97 -11.17
C VAL A 170 17.69 24.99 -9.65
N PRO A 171 16.85 25.84 -9.04
CA PRO A 171 16.56 25.76 -7.61
C PRO A 171 15.68 24.54 -7.31
N VAL A 172 15.98 23.83 -6.23
CA VAL A 172 15.15 22.71 -5.76
C VAL A 172 14.11 23.25 -4.76
N PRO A 173 12.80 23.07 -4.99
CA PRO A 173 11.76 23.46 -4.04
C PRO A 173 11.88 22.72 -2.70
N GLU A 174 11.53 23.37 -1.58
CA GLU A 174 11.64 22.77 -0.24
C GLU A 174 10.78 21.50 -0.05
N ILE A 175 9.68 21.40 -0.79
CA ILE A 175 8.76 20.25 -0.76
C ILE A 175 9.24 19.07 -1.62
N VAL A 176 10.42 19.17 -2.25
CA VAL A 176 10.98 18.09 -3.08
C VAL A 176 11.88 17.19 -2.23
N ARG A 177 11.65 15.88 -2.33
CA ARG A 177 12.51 14.85 -1.76
C ARG A 177 13.09 13.97 -2.86
N PHE A 178 14.41 13.95 -2.99
CA PHE A 178 15.09 12.98 -3.84
C PHE A 178 15.09 11.59 -3.20
N VAL A 179 14.83 10.57 -4.01
CA VAL A 179 14.87 9.16 -3.60
C VAL A 179 15.67 8.37 -4.61
N GLU A 180 16.74 7.72 -4.15
CA GLU A 180 17.57 6.90 -5.03
C GLU A 180 16.92 5.52 -5.25
N LYS A 181 16.86 5.07 -6.51
CA LYS A 181 16.34 3.76 -6.92
C LYS A 181 17.23 3.15 -7.99
N GLU A 182 17.52 1.85 -7.85
CA GLU A 182 18.28 1.11 -8.87
C GLU A 182 17.58 1.07 -10.23
N THR A 183 16.24 1.04 -10.23
CA THR A 183 15.40 1.12 -11.42
C THR A 183 14.26 2.08 -11.14
N LEU A 184 14.06 3.02 -12.07
CA LEU A 184 13.00 4.00 -11.96
C LEU A 184 11.64 3.33 -12.20
N PRO A 185 10.62 3.60 -11.36
CA PRO A 185 9.23 3.26 -11.65
C PRO A 185 8.82 3.73 -13.04
N THR A 186 8.08 2.89 -13.77
CA THR A 186 7.58 3.21 -15.11
C THR A 186 6.40 4.17 -15.13
N ASP A 187 5.74 4.35 -14.00
CA ASP A 187 4.58 5.23 -13.86
C ASP A 187 4.98 6.45 -13.01
N GLY A 188 4.90 7.66 -13.59
CA GLY A 188 5.22 8.92 -12.90
C GLY A 188 4.79 10.17 -13.65
#